data_AF-C5M8X3-F1
#
_entry.id   AF-C5M8X3-F1
#
_cell.length_a   1.000
_cell.length_b   1.000
_cell.length_c   1.000
_cell.angle_alpha   90.00
_cell.angle_beta   90.00
_cell.angle_gamma   90.00
#
_symmetry.space_group_name_H-M   'P 1'
#
loop_
_entity.id
_entity.type
_entity.pdbx_description
1 polymer ?
#
loop_
_entity_poly.entity_id
_entity_poly.type
_entity_poly.pdbx_seq_one_letter_code
_entity_poly.pdbx_strand_id
1 'polypeptide(L)'
;MERVNSRDTFSTLIENEEQPSQDDLPVEDTSDLISLISSQDTLINPTIKIMNQNITNFTRIYTLPLISNFLHTGVYLYLNWNDIILNKPPLLSRSSTKFTIFKKTPLLIIHKHDPLTNNKEEFCKVEFKIHSIHITYYILEFPTLNNLRVYLINNNSLKPTVDFIYNDSNFRIFGITGTTSALGTSPEMKLYVMPNESNNLLTYNNEFLNNGKKIKIDNKLSKLINNQEQSKINQLLNDEKPMVDIPLARYLDQRDVKIKIDTQQKHIIKHGIIKMFDWKDNNSQDDNNNDVSDDMLVICCIMLVLREQEYRKFKGG
;
A
#
# COMPACT_ATOMS: atom_id res chain seq x y z
N MET A 1 52.95 23.34 0.38
CA MET A 1 52.66 21.99 0.91
C MET A 1 51.65 22.18 2.02
N GLU A 2 50.69 21.27 2.12
CA GLU A 2 49.53 21.25 3.05
C GLU A 2 48.29 22.07 2.69
N ARG A 3 47.15 21.45 3.04
CA ARG A 3 45.84 21.47 2.38
C ARG A 3 44.87 22.41 3.10
N VAL A 4 43.96 22.94 2.30
CA VAL A 4 42.71 23.62 2.71
C VAL A 4 41.88 22.69 3.60
N ASN A 5 41.53 23.14 4.80
CA ASN A 5 40.46 22.58 5.62
C ASN A 5 39.36 23.62 5.78
N SER A 6 38.35 23.54 4.92
CA SER A 6 37.05 24.18 5.11
C SER A 6 36.15 23.24 5.91
N ARG A 7 36.07 23.50 7.22
CA ARG A 7 35.05 23.00 8.13
C ARG A 7 34.77 24.15 9.07
N ASP A 8 33.66 24.85 8.86
CA ASP A 8 32.92 25.62 9.86
C ASP A 8 31.72 26.31 9.19
N THR A 9 30.62 25.57 9.04
CA THR A 9 29.24 26.09 8.99
C THR A 9 28.29 24.89 9.05
N PHE A 10 28.01 24.39 10.25
CA PHE A 10 26.83 23.57 10.58
C PHE A 10 26.65 23.59 12.10
N SER A 11 26.43 24.78 12.63
CA SER A 11 26.16 25.03 14.05
C SER A 11 25.11 26.13 14.18
N THR A 12 23.92 25.83 13.69
CA THR A 12 22.65 26.44 14.07
C THR A 12 21.57 25.46 13.66
N LEU A 13 20.88 24.88 14.66
CA LEU A 13 19.68 24.02 14.63
C LEU A 13 19.75 22.82 15.61
N ILE A 14 20.64 22.88 16.61
CA ILE A 14 20.51 22.06 17.83
C ILE A 14 20.53 23.04 19.01
N GLU A 15 19.33 23.37 19.49
CA GLU A 15 18.98 23.66 20.89
C GLU A 15 17.67 24.48 20.92
N ASN A 16 16.58 23.77 21.20
CA ASN A 16 15.58 24.14 22.20
C ASN A 16 14.73 22.87 22.42
N GLU A 17 15.27 21.94 23.20
CA GLU A 17 14.46 20.95 23.91
C GLU A 17 13.69 21.70 25.02
N GLU A 18 12.50 22.20 24.68
CA GLU A 18 11.51 22.53 25.70
C GLU A 18 10.74 21.25 26.08
N GLN A 19 10.58 21.07 27.38
CA GLN A 19 9.90 19.95 28.02
C GLN A 19 8.48 19.74 27.44
N PRO A 20 7.98 18.49 27.36
CA PRO A 20 6.64 18.24 26.84
C PRO A 20 5.58 18.72 27.84
N SER A 21 5.01 19.90 27.59
CA SER A 21 3.72 20.26 28.15
C SER A 21 2.64 19.39 27.49
N GLN A 22 1.85 18.72 28.33
CA GLN A 22 0.61 18.04 27.93
C GLN A 22 -0.35 19.08 27.33
N ASP A 23 -0.50 19.11 26.00
CA ASP A 23 -1.74 19.48 25.26
C ASP A 23 -1.49 19.64 23.74
N ASP A 24 -0.60 18.84 23.14
CA ASP A 24 -0.44 18.84 21.68
C ASP A 24 -1.38 17.80 21.03
N LEU A 25 -2.58 18.27 20.68
CA LEU A 25 -3.32 17.70 19.55
C LEU A 25 -2.40 17.70 18.32
N PRO A 26 -2.28 16.60 17.54
CA PRO A 26 -1.42 16.60 16.38
C PRO A 26 -2.02 17.55 15.33
N VAL A 27 -1.39 18.72 15.20
CA VAL A 27 -1.63 19.70 14.14
C VAL A 27 -1.44 19.00 12.80
N GLU A 28 -2.37 19.23 11.87
CA GLU A 28 -2.33 18.71 10.50
C GLU A 28 -1.07 19.21 9.76
N ASP A 29 -0.01 18.41 9.75
CA ASP A 29 1.11 18.54 8.79
C ASP A 29 0.67 18.08 7.39
N THR A 30 -0.30 18.78 6.81
CA THR A 30 -0.75 18.64 5.42
C THR A 30 -0.09 19.69 4.50
N SER A 31 0.39 20.80 5.09
CA SER A 31 1.03 21.94 4.41
C SER A 31 2.24 21.54 3.56
N ASP A 32 3.14 20.74 4.12
CA ASP A 32 4.47 20.55 3.52
C ASP A 32 4.44 19.62 2.29
N LEU A 33 3.42 18.75 2.19
CA LEU A 33 3.26 17.79 1.10
C LEU A 33 2.46 18.33 -0.10
N ILE A 34 1.52 19.24 0.14
CA ILE A 34 0.85 20.00 -0.94
C ILE A 34 1.90 20.84 -1.68
N SER A 35 2.91 21.35 -0.95
CA SER A 35 4.05 22.03 -1.56
C SER A 35 4.88 21.11 -2.46
N LEU A 36 5.08 19.83 -2.11
CA LEU A 36 5.90 18.87 -2.88
C LEU A 36 5.31 18.49 -4.25
N ILE A 37 3.97 18.49 -4.37
CA ILE A 37 3.28 18.25 -5.65
C ILE A 37 3.21 19.55 -6.46
N SER A 38 3.10 20.70 -5.79
CA SER A 38 3.06 22.02 -6.43
C SER A 38 4.45 22.55 -6.81
N SER A 39 5.53 22.04 -6.19
CA SER A 39 6.91 22.48 -6.40
C SER A 39 7.67 21.67 -7.45
N GLN A 40 7.06 20.62 -8.01
CA GLN A 40 7.57 19.98 -9.20
C GLN A 40 6.74 20.42 -10.39
N ASP A 41 7.17 21.49 -11.04
CA ASP A 41 6.89 21.80 -12.45
C ASP A 41 7.46 20.70 -13.39
N THR A 42 7.26 19.43 -13.07
CA THR A 42 7.38 18.35 -14.03
C THR A 42 6.05 18.28 -14.75
N LEU A 43 6.04 18.72 -16.01
CA LEU A 43 4.93 18.59 -16.95
C LEU A 43 4.51 17.10 -17.05
N ILE A 44 3.69 16.64 -16.10
CA ILE A 44 3.07 15.33 -16.15
C ILE A 44 2.20 15.34 -17.39
N ASN A 45 2.46 14.42 -18.32
CA ASN A 45 1.66 14.33 -19.54
C ASN A 45 0.19 14.06 -19.18
N PRO A 46 -0.74 14.99 -19.46
CA PRO A 46 -2.14 14.87 -19.03
C PRO A 46 -2.88 13.74 -19.75
N THR A 47 -2.31 13.20 -20.84
CA THR A 47 -2.89 12.05 -21.57
C THR A 47 -2.62 10.72 -20.89
N ILE A 48 -1.79 10.67 -19.84
CA ILE A 48 -1.55 9.45 -19.08
C ILE A 48 -2.87 9.01 -18.43
N LYS A 49 -3.23 7.75 -18.66
CA LYS A 49 -4.36 7.10 -18.01
C LYS A 49 -3.88 6.12 -16.95
N ILE A 50 -4.51 6.18 -15.79
CA ILE A 50 -4.30 5.29 -14.64
C ILE A 50 -5.68 4.74 -14.26
N MET A 51 -5.84 3.42 -14.24
CA MET A 51 -7.11 2.74 -13.99
C MET A 51 -8.25 3.27 -14.89
N ASN A 52 -7.94 3.46 -16.17
CA ASN A 52 -8.84 4.07 -17.17
C ASN A 52 -9.25 5.53 -16.92
N GLN A 53 -8.62 6.21 -15.95
CA GLN A 53 -8.86 7.61 -15.62
C GLN A 53 -7.68 8.48 -16.01
N ASN A 54 -7.94 9.69 -16.52
CA ASN A 54 -6.86 10.62 -16.80
C ASN A 54 -6.16 11.01 -15.49
N ILE A 55 -4.84 11.15 -15.52
CA ILE A 55 -4.04 11.51 -14.36
C ILE A 55 -4.50 12.83 -13.71
N THR A 56 -5.04 13.75 -14.51
CA THR A 56 -5.60 15.03 -14.06
C THR A 56 -6.82 14.88 -13.15
N ASN A 57 -7.48 13.72 -13.14
CA ASN A 57 -8.64 13.44 -12.30
C ASN A 57 -8.24 13.11 -10.86
N PHE A 58 -6.98 12.70 -10.62
CA PHE A 58 -6.45 12.30 -9.31
C PHE A 58 -6.13 13.52 -8.44
N THR A 59 -7.17 14.23 -8.03
CA THR A 59 -7.06 15.51 -7.31
C THR A 59 -7.18 15.38 -5.80
N ARG A 60 -7.67 14.24 -5.30
CA ARG A 60 -7.92 14.02 -3.87
C ARG A 60 -6.78 13.22 -3.25
N ILE A 61 -6.35 13.64 -2.06
CA ILE A 61 -5.31 12.95 -1.29
C ILE A 61 -5.94 12.47 0.02
N TYR A 62 -5.82 11.18 0.30
CA TYR A 62 -6.27 10.59 1.56
C TYR A 62 -5.09 10.18 2.42
N THR A 63 -5.23 10.34 3.74
CA THR A 63 -4.34 9.77 4.76
C THR A 63 -5.18 8.87 5.67
N LEU A 64 -5.11 7.56 5.41
CA LEU A 64 -5.95 6.53 5.99
C LEU A 64 -5.25 5.88 7.19
N PRO A 65 -5.67 6.13 8.45
CA PRO A 65 -5.03 5.51 9.60
C PRO A 65 -5.38 4.02 9.71
N LEU A 66 -4.33 3.22 9.95
CA LEU A 66 -4.41 1.79 10.18
C LEU A 66 -4.26 1.50 11.68
N ILE A 67 -5.30 0.97 12.31
CA ILE A 67 -5.33 0.74 13.76
C ILE A 67 -5.79 -0.67 14.10
N SER A 68 -5.51 -1.12 15.32
CA SER A 68 -6.15 -2.25 15.96
C SER A 68 -6.69 -1.87 17.34
N ASN A 69 -7.66 -2.63 17.82
CA ASN A 69 -8.09 -2.52 19.21
C ASN A 69 -7.15 -3.36 20.07
N PHE A 70 -6.73 -2.85 21.22
CA PHE A 70 -5.82 -3.55 22.13
C PHE A 70 -6.28 -4.97 22.51
N LEU A 71 -7.61 -5.20 22.54
CA LEU A 71 -8.22 -6.48 22.94
C LEU A 71 -8.70 -7.36 21.77
N HIS A 72 -8.72 -6.85 20.53
CA HIS A 72 -9.23 -7.60 19.38
C HIS A 72 -8.19 -7.71 18.26
N THR A 73 -8.04 -8.91 17.72
CA THR A 73 -7.05 -9.26 16.67
C THR A 73 -7.35 -8.68 15.28
N GLY A 74 -8.35 -7.78 15.18
CA GLY A 74 -8.74 -7.11 13.95
C GLY A 74 -7.87 -5.88 13.69
N VAL A 75 -7.53 -5.69 12.41
CA VAL A 75 -6.92 -4.45 11.90
C VAL A 75 -7.98 -3.72 11.08
N TYR A 76 -8.07 -2.41 11.30
CA TYR A 76 -9.10 -1.52 10.78
C TYR A 76 -8.43 -0.35 10.08
N LEU A 77 -8.89 -0.04 8.87
CA LEU A 77 -8.47 1.11 8.08
C LEU A 77 -9.61 2.12 8.09
N TYR A 78 -9.35 3.31 8.61
CA TYR A 78 -10.32 4.41 8.64
C TYR A 78 -10.04 5.41 7.53
N LEU A 79 -11.06 6.18 7.14
CA LEU A 79 -10.91 7.22 6.13
C LEU A 79 -10.03 8.39 6.62
N ASN A 80 -10.13 8.73 7.90
CA ASN A 80 -9.33 9.78 8.55
C ASN A 80 -9.33 9.59 10.08
N TRP A 81 -8.58 10.44 10.79
CA TRP A 81 -8.51 10.44 12.25
C TRP A 81 -9.82 10.85 12.93
N ASN A 82 -10.56 11.80 12.33
CA ASN A 82 -11.81 12.28 12.89
C ASN A 82 -12.85 11.16 12.98
N ASP A 83 -12.90 10.25 12.02
CA ASP A 83 -13.81 9.11 12.04
C ASP A 83 -13.53 8.17 13.23
N ILE A 84 -12.26 8.03 13.63
CA ILE A 84 -11.89 7.26 14.83
C ILE A 84 -12.41 7.97 16.09
N ILE A 85 -12.18 9.29 16.19
CA ILE A 85 -12.57 10.11 17.35
C ILE A 85 -14.09 10.13 17.52
N LEU A 86 -14.82 10.24 16.40
CA LEU A 86 -16.29 10.26 16.33
C LEU A 86 -16.92 8.87 16.37
N ASN A 87 -16.12 7.81 16.54
CA ASN A 87 -16.57 6.42 16.58
C ASN A 87 -17.39 5.99 15.35
N LYS A 88 -17.05 6.51 14.16
CA LYS A 88 -17.62 6.05 12.90
C LYS A 88 -17.07 4.67 12.54
N PRO A 89 -17.79 3.87 11.73
CA PRO A 89 -17.24 2.61 11.22
C PRO A 89 -15.97 2.83 10.37
N PRO A 90 -15.03 1.87 10.38
CA PRO A 90 -13.84 1.92 9.52
C PRO A 90 -14.22 1.67 8.06
N LEU A 91 -13.41 2.15 7.11
CA LEU A 91 -13.60 1.88 5.68
C LEU A 91 -13.45 0.38 5.37
N LEU A 92 -12.35 -0.20 5.84
CA LEU A 92 -12.03 -1.61 5.65
C LEU A 92 -11.63 -2.24 6.98
N SER A 93 -11.94 -3.53 7.15
CA SER A 93 -11.40 -4.32 8.24
C SER A 93 -11.01 -5.70 7.77
N ARG A 94 -9.98 -6.28 8.37
CA ARG A 94 -9.58 -7.65 8.06
C ARG A 94 -9.90 -8.63 9.17
N SER A 95 -10.36 -9.82 8.79
CA SER A 95 -10.34 -10.99 9.66
C SER A 95 -9.32 -11.99 9.12
N SER A 96 -8.45 -12.47 10.00
CA SER A 96 -7.67 -13.67 9.66
C SER A 96 -8.61 -14.85 9.78
N THR A 97 -8.66 -15.68 8.75
CA THR A 97 -9.21 -17.03 8.90
C THR A 97 -8.26 -17.81 9.81
N LYS A 98 -8.81 -18.49 10.81
CA LYS A 98 -8.07 -19.56 11.48
C LYS A 98 -8.06 -20.72 10.49
N PHE A 99 -6.87 -21.17 10.08
CA PHE A 99 -6.72 -22.33 9.19
C PHE A 99 -7.56 -23.48 9.72
N THR A 100 -8.66 -23.79 9.05
CA THR A 100 -9.42 -25.01 9.33
C THR A 100 -8.87 -26.07 8.39
N ILE A 101 -8.24 -27.09 8.99
CA ILE A 101 -7.47 -28.15 8.31
C ILE A 101 -8.30 -28.89 7.22
N PHE A 102 -9.62 -28.71 7.18
CA PHE A 102 -10.54 -29.45 6.32
C PHE A 102 -11.25 -28.62 5.23
N LYS A 103 -10.99 -27.31 5.10
CA LYS A 103 -11.58 -26.48 4.03
C LYS A 103 -10.53 -25.60 3.36
N LYS A 104 -10.63 -25.44 2.04
CA LYS A 104 -9.94 -24.38 1.28
C LYS A 104 -10.42 -23.03 1.80
N THR A 105 -9.80 -22.59 2.88
CA THR A 105 -10.10 -21.32 3.52
C THR A 105 -9.21 -20.26 2.90
N PRO A 106 -9.75 -19.07 2.56
CA PRO A 106 -8.93 -17.98 2.07
C PRO A 106 -7.90 -17.61 3.13
N LEU A 107 -6.71 -17.15 2.73
CA LEU A 107 -5.66 -16.68 3.64
C LEU A 107 -6.15 -15.50 4.49
N LEU A 108 -6.90 -14.59 3.86
CA LEU A 108 -7.38 -13.36 4.43
C LEU A 108 -8.75 -13.01 3.84
N ILE A 109 -9.64 -12.46 4.67
CA ILE A 109 -10.88 -11.84 4.21
C ILE A 109 -10.87 -10.38 4.65
N ILE A 110 -11.05 -9.47 3.70
CA ILE A 110 -11.20 -8.04 3.94
C ILE A 110 -12.66 -7.68 3.75
N HIS A 111 -13.21 -6.95 4.71
CA HIS A 111 -14.59 -6.50 4.72
C HIS A 111 -14.66 -5.00 4.47
N LYS A 112 -15.65 -4.58 3.68
CA LYS A 112 -16.07 -3.18 3.54
C LYS A 112 -17.18 -2.92 4.55
N HIS A 113 -17.13 -1.80 5.25
CA HIS A 113 -18.22 -1.40 6.14
C HIS A 113 -19.09 -0.35 5.48
N ASP A 114 -20.38 -0.44 5.77
CA ASP A 114 -21.36 0.57 5.41
C ASP A 114 -21.36 1.69 6.47
N PRO A 115 -21.09 2.94 6.09
CA PRO A 115 -21.05 4.07 7.02
C PRO A 115 -22.40 4.35 7.71
N LEU A 116 -23.52 3.98 7.09
CA LEU A 116 -24.87 4.25 7.58
C LEU A 116 -25.39 3.15 8.48
N THR A 117 -25.17 1.89 8.10
CA THR A 117 -25.73 0.74 8.83
C THR A 117 -24.75 0.10 9.82
N ASN A 118 -23.45 0.42 9.75
CA ASN A 118 -22.38 -0.23 10.50
C ASN A 118 -22.31 -1.76 10.27
N ASN A 119 -22.96 -2.24 9.20
CA ASN A 119 -22.82 -3.60 8.74
C ASN A 119 -21.53 -3.73 7.92
N LYS A 120 -21.02 -4.96 7.85
CA LYS A 120 -19.85 -5.27 7.04
C LYS A 120 -20.14 -6.42 6.10
N GLU A 121 -19.60 -6.33 4.89
CA GLU A 121 -19.71 -7.36 3.87
C GLU A 121 -18.33 -7.85 3.43
N GLU A 122 -18.25 -9.08 2.90
CA GLU A 122 -17.01 -9.60 2.33
C GLU A 122 -16.68 -8.87 1.03
N PHE A 123 -15.66 -8.00 1.07
CA PHE A 123 -15.26 -7.19 -0.08
C PHE A 123 -14.14 -7.86 -0.88
N CYS A 124 -13.16 -8.48 -0.20
CA CYS A 124 -12.04 -9.14 -0.85
C CYS A 124 -11.68 -10.47 -0.17
N LYS A 125 -11.51 -11.53 -0.96
CA LYS A 125 -10.99 -12.84 -0.56
C LYS A 125 -9.59 -13.02 -1.12
N VAL A 126 -8.67 -13.45 -0.27
CA VAL A 126 -7.26 -13.57 -0.65
C VAL A 126 -6.84 -15.03 -0.61
N GLU A 127 -6.33 -15.54 -1.72
CA GLU A 127 -5.61 -16.82 -1.79
C GLU A 127 -4.10 -16.56 -1.89
N PHE A 128 -3.30 -17.49 -1.37
CA PHE A 128 -1.84 -17.50 -1.55
C PHE A 128 -1.41 -18.72 -2.33
N LYS A 129 -0.48 -18.52 -3.27
CA LYS A 129 0.10 -19.60 -4.08
C LYS A 129 1.59 -19.40 -4.27
N ILE A 130 2.28 -20.53 -4.37
CA ILE A 130 3.70 -20.59 -4.67
C ILE A 130 3.83 -20.94 -6.16
N HIS A 131 4.55 -20.12 -6.92
CA HIS A 131 4.88 -20.42 -8.32
C HIS A 131 6.23 -21.16 -8.39
N SER A 132 7.24 -20.62 -7.73
CA SER A 132 8.57 -21.20 -7.55
C SER A 132 9.12 -20.82 -6.17
N ILE A 133 10.33 -21.29 -5.83
CA ILE A 133 10.99 -20.98 -4.55
C ILE A 133 11.11 -19.46 -4.33
N HIS A 134 11.36 -18.70 -5.40
CA HIS A 134 11.61 -17.26 -5.33
C HIS A 134 10.45 -16.40 -5.84
N ILE A 135 9.38 -17.02 -6.35
CA ILE A 135 8.20 -16.32 -6.88
C ILE A 135 6.93 -16.88 -6.24
N THR A 136 6.21 -16.01 -5.53
CA THR A 136 4.90 -16.31 -4.96
C THR A 136 3.86 -15.35 -5.51
N TYR A 137 2.58 -15.64 -5.34
CA TYR A 137 1.55 -14.68 -5.71
C TYR A 137 0.29 -14.79 -4.85
N TYR A 138 -0.41 -13.67 -4.73
CA TYR A 138 -1.75 -13.60 -4.15
C TYR A 138 -2.79 -13.47 -5.24
N ILE A 139 -3.96 -14.07 -5.00
CA ILE A 139 -5.15 -13.84 -5.80
C ILE A 139 -6.14 -13.10 -4.91
N LEU A 140 -6.44 -11.86 -5.25
CA LEU A 140 -7.47 -11.05 -4.60
C LEU A 140 -8.72 -11.14 -5.46
N GLU A 141 -9.77 -11.76 -4.93
CA GLU A 141 -11.08 -11.87 -5.57
C GLU A 141 -12.04 -10.89 -4.89
N PHE A 142 -12.73 -10.07 -5.69
CA PHE A 142 -13.67 -9.04 -5.24
C PHE A 142 -15.09 -9.42 -5.70
N PRO A 143 -15.87 -10.16 -4.87
CA PRO A 143 -17.17 -10.67 -5.28
C PRO A 143 -18.17 -9.57 -5.63
N THR A 144 -18.10 -8.44 -4.92
CA THR A 144 -18.98 -7.28 -5.11
C THR A 144 -18.62 -6.43 -6.33
N LEU A 145 -17.44 -6.65 -6.94
CA LEU A 145 -16.97 -5.94 -8.13
C LEU A 145 -16.95 -6.86 -9.35
N ASN A 146 -18.10 -7.47 -9.68
CA ASN A 146 -18.26 -8.40 -10.80
C ASN A 146 -17.26 -9.58 -10.79
N ASN A 147 -16.91 -10.08 -9.61
CA ASN A 147 -15.90 -11.13 -9.42
C ASN A 147 -14.53 -10.77 -10.03
N LEU A 148 -14.17 -9.48 -10.01
CA LEU A 148 -12.85 -8.98 -10.36
C LEU A 148 -11.77 -9.79 -9.62
N ARG A 149 -10.70 -10.12 -10.34
CA ARG A 149 -9.50 -10.77 -9.77
C ARG A 149 -8.25 -9.97 -10.05
N VAL A 150 -7.48 -9.72 -9.01
CA VAL A 150 -6.15 -9.09 -9.09
C VAL A 150 -5.10 -10.07 -8.62
N TYR A 151 -4.03 -10.23 -9.41
CA TYR A 151 -2.91 -11.12 -9.12
C TYR A 151 -1.71 -10.29 -8.69
N LEU A 152 -1.30 -10.44 -7.44
CA LEU A 152 -0.11 -9.79 -6.90
C LEU A 152 1.07 -10.74 -7.02
N ILE A 153 2.00 -10.49 -7.94
CA ILE A 153 3.11 -11.39 -8.21
C ILE A 153 4.35 -10.89 -7.49
N ASN A 154 4.80 -11.66 -6.51
CA ASN A 154 5.87 -11.31 -5.61
C ASN A 154 7.21 -11.90 -6.09
N ASN A 155 8.16 -11.01 -6.35
CA ASN A 155 9.57 -11.33 -6.40
C ASN A 155 10.11 -11.40 -4.95
N ASN A 156 10.52 -12.57 -4.49
CA ASN A 156 11.12 -12.78 -3.17
C ASN A 156 12.66 -12.91 -3.22
N SER A 157 13.31 -12.34 -4.25
CA SER A 157 14.77 -12.19 -4.29
C SER A 157 15.25 -11.05 -3.37
N LEU A 158 16.55 -10.72 -3.41
CA LEU A 158 17.19 -9.74 -2.52
C LEU A 158 16.54 -8.34 -2.61
N LYS A 159 16.02 -7.97 -3.78
CA LYS A 159 15.28 -6.71 -4.00
C LYS A 159 13.80 -7.03 -4.25
N PRO A 160 12.99 -7.20 -3.17
CA PRO A 160 11.62 -7.64 -3.31
C PRO A 160 10.77 -6.57 -4.00
N THR A 161 9.89 -7.05 -4.89
CA THR A 161 8.95 -6.23 -5.66
C THR A 161 7.65 -7.01 -5.84
N VAL A 162 6.56 -6.29 -6.01
CA VAL A 162 5.26 -6.88 -6.34
C VAL A 162 4.72 -6.22 -7.59
N ASP A 163 4.46 -7.01 -8.62
CA ASP A 163 3.90 -6.53 -9.88
C ASP A 163 2.46 -7.02 -10.02
N PHE A 164 1.57 -6.16 -10.50
CA PHE A 164 0.18 -6.52 -10.78
C PHE A 164 -0.42 -5.64 -11.89
N ILE A 165 -1.53 -6.12 -12.47
CA ILE A 165 -2.34 -5.39 -13.44
C ILE A 165 -3.70 -5.14 -12.80
N TYR A 166 -4.22 -3.92 -12.95
CA TYR A 166 -5.56 -3.54 -12.55
C TYR A 166 -6.12 -2.45 -13.45
N ASN A 167 -7.36 -2.60 -13.94
CA ASN A 167 -8.02 -1.67 -14.87
C ASN A 167 -7.08 -1.16 -15.98
N ASP A 168 -6.51 -2.10 -16.74
CA ASP A 168 -5.59 -1.85 -17.87
C ASP A 168 -4.33 -1.03 -17.55
N SER A 169 -3.97 -0.96 -16.27
CA SER A 169 -2.77 -0.28 -15.79
C SER A 169 -1.82 -1.26 -15.12
N ASN A 170 -0.53 -1.10 -15.42
CA ASN A 170 0.53 -1.89 -14.80
C ASN A 170 1.04 -1.17 -13.55
N PHE A 171 1.30 -1.96 -12.51
CA PHE A 171 1.75 -1.44 -11.23
C PHE A 171 2.93 -2.23 -10.70
N ARG A 172 3.81 -1.52 -9.98
CA ARG A 172 4.90 -2.11 -9.21
C ARG A 172 4.95 -1.51 -7.82
N ILE A 173 5.05 -2.37 -6.82
CA ILE A 173 5.28 -1.97 -5.44
C ILE A 173 6.73 -2.26 -5.07
N PHE A 174 7.38 -1.25 -4.50
CA PHE A 174 8.70 -1.35 -3.89
C PHE A 174 8.61 -1.17 -2.37
N GLY A 175 9.62 -1.70 -1.68
CA GLY A 175 9.80 -1.51 -0.25
C GLY A 175 9.24 -2.66 0.58
N ILE A 176 9.60 -2.65 1.85
CA ILE A 176 9.20 -3.64 2.85
C ILE A 176 8.76 -2.91 4.11
N THR A 177 7.85 -3.51 4.86
CA THR A 177 7.42 -3.02 6.17
C THR A 177 8.22 -3.76 7.25
N GLY A 178 8.32 -3.22 8.48
CA GLY A 178 8.89 -3.96 9.62
C GLY A 178 10.42 -4.13 9.70
N THR A 179 11.23 -3.76 8.70
CA THR A 179 12.69 -3.63 8.89
C THR A 179 13.07 -2.17 9.09
N THR A 180 13.76 -1.87 10.19
CA THR A 180 14.68 -0.73 10.21
C THR A 180 15.72 -1.02 9.16
N SER A 181 15.77 -0.26 8.05
CA SER A 181 17.04 -0.24 7.34
C SER A 181 18.08 0.26 8.33
N ALA A 182 19.25 -0.37 8.35
CA ALA A 182 20.36 0.02 9.20
C ALA A 182 20.88 1.45 8.90
N LEU A 183 20.21 2.21 8.03
CA LEU A 183 20.59 3.49 7.44
C LEU A 183 19.44 4.51 7.42
N GLY A 184 18.54 4.49 8.39
CA GLY A 184 17.61 5.61 8.63
C GLY A 184 16.52 5.82 7.58
N THR A 185 16.25 4.84 6.70
CA THR A 185 15.09 4.93 5.80
C THR A 185 13.84 4.42 6.52
N SER A 186 12.79 5.24 6.52
CA SER A 186 11.47 4.85 7.07
C SER A 186 10.97 3.57 6.40
N PRO A 187 10.53 2.54 7.15
CA PRO A 187 9.89 1.37 6.58
C PRO A 187 8.62 1.78 5.84
N GLU A 188 8.64 1.63 4.52
CA GLU A 188 7.52 2.04 3.67
C GLU A 188 7.35 1.13 2.45
N MET A 189 6.12 1.05 1.97
CA MET A 189 5.79 0.47 0.67
C MET A 189 5.33 1.58 -0.26
N LYS A 190 5.80 1.60 -1.50
CA LYS A 190 5.41 2.58 -2.52
C LYS A 190 4.87 1.88 -3.75
N LEU A 191 3.68 2.27 -4.16
CA LEU A 191 3.01 1.83 -5.38
C LEU A 191 3.27 2.83 -6.50
N TYR A 192 3.87 2.37 -7.60
CA TYR A 192 4.10 3.16 -8.80
C TYR A 192 3.31 2.63 -9.99
N VAL A 193 2.92 3.54 -10.87
CA VAL A 193 2.34 3.21 -12.17
C VAL A 193 3.48 2.95 -13.16
N MET A 194 3.43 1.80 -13.82
CA MET A 194 4.46 1.34 -14.75
C MET A 194 3.99 1.46 -16.20
N PRO A 195 4.90 1.61 -17.17
CA PRO A 195 4.54 1.66 -18.58
C PRO A 195 3.77 0.41 -19.04
N ASN A 196 2.76 0.60 -19.90
CA ASN A 196 1.94 -0.51 -20.38
C ASN A 196 2.68 -1.51 -21.28
N GLU A 197 3.72 -1.04 -21.96
CA GLU A 197 4.58 -1.86 -22.84
C GLU A 197 5.80 -2.43 -22.10
N SER A 198 5.76 -2.44 -20.76
CA SER A 198 6.89 -2.88 -19.96
C SER A 198 7.09 -4.40 -20.00
N ASN A 199 8.16 -4.83 -20.68
CA ASN A 199 8.58 -6.24 -20.76
C ASN A 199 9.37 -6.69 -19.51
N ASN A 200 9.60 -5.77 -18.58
CA ASN A 200 10.42 -5.94 -17.38
C ASN A 200 9.59 -6.16 -16.11
N LEU A 201 8.27 -6.35 -16.25
CA LEU A 201 7.37 -6.72 -15.15
C LEU A 201 7.16 -8.22 -15.10
N LEU A 202 6.92 -8.74 -13.89
CA LEU A 202 6.49 -10.12 -13.71
C LEU A 202 5.07 -10.38 -14.24
N THR A 203 4.30 -9.33 -14.53
CA THR A 203 2.98 -9.41 -15.16
C THR A 203 3.05 -9.66 -16.67
N TYR A 204 4.22 -9.46 -17.28
CA TYR A 204 4.39 -9.53 -18.73
C TYR A 204 4.18 -10.96 -19.26
N ASN A 205 3.30 -11.08 -20.26
CA ASN A 205 2.96 -12.31 -21.00
C ASN A 205 2.62 -13.52 -20.10
N ASN A 206 1.87 -13.29 -19.03
CA ASN A 206 1.41 -14.38 -18.18
C ASN A 206 0.24 -15.16 -18.81
N GLU A 207 0.26 -16.48 -18.63
CA GLU A 207 -0.83 -17.37 -19.03
C GLU A 207 -1.70 -17.71 -17.82
N PHE A 208 -3.02 -17.52 -17.95
CA PHE A 208 -4.00 -17.88 -16.92
C PHE A 208 -4.53 -19.28 -17.17
N LEU A 209 -4.36 -20.16 -16.18
CA LEU A 209 -4.76 -21.57 -16.22
C LEU A 209 -5.93 -21.82 -15.25
N ASN A 210 -6.68 -22.90 -15.49
CA ASN A 210 -7.79 -23.35 -14.62
C ASN A 210 -8.81 -22.24 -14.33
N ASN A 211 -9.28 -21.54 -15.36
CA ASN A 211 -10.23 -20.42 -15.26
C ASN A 211 -9.73 -19.32 -14.30
N GLY A 212 -8.43 -18.97 -14.42
CA GLY A 212 -7.78 -17.97 -13.58
C GLY A 212 -7.40 -18.44 -12.18
N LYS A 213 -7.57 -19.72 -11.84
CA LYS A 213 -7.14 -20.21 -10.51
C LYS A 213 -5.62 -20.37 -10.42
N LYS A 214 -4.88 -20.37 -11.53
CA LYS A 214 -3.42 -20.46 -11.52
C LYS A 214 -2.84 -19.54 -12.58
N ILE A 215 -1.68 -18.97 -12.32
CA ILE A 215 -0.89 -18.24 -13.31
C ILE A 215 0.40 -19.00 -13.60
N LYS A 216 0.80 -19.00 -14.87
CA LYS A 216 2.11 -19.44 -15.32
C LYS A 216 2.90 -18.20 -15.70
N ILE A 217 4.05 -18.04 -15.04
CA ILE A 217 4.90 -16.86 -15.13
C ILE A 217 6.21 -17.29 -15.78
N ASP A 218 6.35 -17.05 -17.08
CA ASP A 218 7.54 -17.42 -17.85
C ASP A 218 8.00 -16.25 -18.71
N ASN A 219 8.63 -15.26 -18.05
CA ASN A 219 9.14 -14.06 -18.68
C ASN A 219 10.62 -13.84 -18.33
N LYS A 220 11.23 -12.81 -18.92
CA LYS A 220 12.65 -12.49 -18.73
C LYS A 220 13.00 -12.35 -17.24
N LEU A 221 12.18 -11.61 -16.48
CA LEU A 221 12.43 -11.35 -15.07
C LEU A 221 12.26 -12.62 -14.22
N SER A 222 11.24 -13.45 -14.49
CA SER A 222 11.04 -14.69 -13.73
C SER A 222 12.18 -15.69 -13.91
N LYS A 223 12.75 -15.79 -15.12
CA LYS A 223 13.95 -16.60 -15.39
C LYS A 223 15.17 -16.13 -14.59
N LEU A 224 15.44 -14.83 -14.59
CA LEU A 224 16.54 -14.25 -13.82
C LEU A 224 16.37 -14.48 -12.31
N ILE A 225 15.15 -14.34 -11.79
CA ILE A 225 14.83 -14.59 -10.38
C ILE A 225 15.05 -16.06 -10.01
N ASN A 226 14.57 -16.99 -10.83
CA ASN A 226 14.75 -18.42 -10.60
C ASN A 226 16.22 -18.85 -10.68
N ASN A 227 17.01 -18.23 -11.57
CA ASN A 227 18.46 -18.46 -11.69
C ASN A 227 19.29 -17.68 -10.65
N GLN A 228 18.65 -16.86 -9.81
CA GLN A 228 19.30 -15.99 -8.81
C GLN A 228 20.36 -15.04 -9.39
N GLU A 229 20.15 -14.53 -10.61
CA GLU A 229 21.08 -13.63 -11.30
C GLU A 229 20.98 -12.18 -10.77
N GLN A 230 21.36 -11.95 -9.51
CA GLN A 230 21.07 -10.72 -8.75
C GLN A 230 21.51 -9.42 -9.44
N SER A 231 22.67 -9.38 -10.08
CA SER A 231 23.16 -8.20 -10.79
C SER A 231 22.21 -7.80 -11.93
N LYS A 232 21.75 -8.79 -12.71
CA LYS A 232 20.83 -8.58 -13.81
C LYS A 232 19.41 -8.26 -13.34
N ILE A 233 18.97 -8.86 -12.23
CA ILE A 233 17.69 -8.50 -11.59
C ILE A 233 17.72 -7.02 -11.21
N ASN A 234 18.76 -6.58 -10.50
CA ASN A 234 18.89 -5.20 -10.06
C ASN A 234 18.97 -4.21 -11.24
N GLN A 235 19.72 -4.56 -12.28
CA GLN A 235 19.78 -3.76 -13.50
C GLN A 235 18.39 -3.61 -14.13
N LEU A 236 17.69 -4.73 -14.35
CA LEU A 236 16.37 -4.72 -14.96
C LEU A 236 15.34 -3.93 -14.14
N LEU A 237 15.37 -4.04 -12.81
CA LEU A 237 14.50 -3.28 -11.93
C LEU A 237 14.82 -1.78 -11.90
N ASN A 238 16.08 -1.38 -12.11
CA ASN A 238 16.50 0.03 -12.11
C ASN A 238 16.28 0.69 -13.48
N ASP A 239 16.39 -0.07 -14.56
CA ASP A 239 16.18 0.42 -15.93
C ASP A 239 14.69 0.73 -16.19
N GLU A 240 13.79 0.02 -15.50
CA GLU A 240 12.35 0.20 -15.64
C GLU A 240 11.82 1.37 -14.79
N LYS A 241 11.68 2.54 -15.41
CA LYS A 241 11.18 3.75 -14.75
C LYS A 241 9.64 3.79 -14.72
N PRO A 242 9.04 4.32 -13.65
CA PRO A 242 7.61 4.52 -13.58
C PRO A 242 7.15 5.60 -14.58
N MET A 243 5.88 5.56 -14.98
CA MET A 243 5.28 6.59 -15.84
C MET A 243 5.23 7.96 -15.15
N VAL A 244 5.15 7.94 -13.82
CA VAL A 244 5.11 9.11 -12.95
C VAL A 244 6.03 8.82 -11.77
N ASP A 245 6.96 9.72 -11.47
CA ASP A 245 7.93 9.54 -10.38
C ASP A 245 7.32 9.78 -8.98
N ILE A 246 6.00 9.97 -8.92
CA ILE A 246 5.22 10.14 -7.71
C ILE A 246 4.43 8.84 -7.48
N PRO A 247 4.57 8.18 -6.32
CA PRO A 247 3.82 6.97 -6.03
C PRO A 247 2.33 7.27 -5.86
N LEU A 248 1.48 6.45 -6.48
CA LEU A 248 0.02 6.55 -6.39
C LEU A 248 -0.48 6.28 -4.96
N ALA A 249 0.17 5.33 -4.28
CA ALA A 249 -0.12 5.00 -2.88
C ALA A 249 1.17 4.67 -2.12
N ARG A 250 1.19 4.98 -0.83
CA ARG A 250 2.27 4.67 0.10
C ARG A 250 1.70 4.13 1.39
N TYR A 251 2.29 3.07 1.93
CA TYR A 251 2.09 2.70 3.32
C TYR A 251 3.32 3.13 4.11
N LEU A 252 3.09 3.88 5.18
CA LEU A 252 4.12 4.33 6.10
C LEU A 252 3.93 3.58 7.42
N ASP A 253 4.90 2.74 7.76
CA ASP A 253 4.92 2.00 9.01
C ASP A 253 5.38 2.92 10.13
N GLN A 254 4.49 3.14 11.10
CA GLN A 254 4.76 4.03 12.25
C GLN A 254 5.02 3.23 13.53
N ARG A 255 5.23 1.90 13.40
CA ARG A 255 5.31 0.95 14.50
C ARG A 255 4.00 0.90 15.30
N ASP A 256 3.94 0.01 16.28
CA ASP A 256 2.78 -0.15 17.15
C ASP A 256 2.79 0.94 18.23
N VAL A 257 2.07 2.04 18.00
CA VAL A 257 1.93 3.16 18.95
C VAL A 257 0.60 3.07 19.68
N LYS A 258 0.63 2.94 21.01
CA LYS A 258 -0.59 2.94 21.84
C LYS A 258 -1.09 4.37 22.01
N ILE A 259 -2.33 4.62 21.59
CA ILE A 259 -3.00 5.92 21.69
C ILE A 259 -4.21 5.78 22.60
N LYS A 260 -4.39 6.75 23.50
CA LYS A 260 -5.59 6.89 24.32
C LYS A 260 -6.52 7.88 23.62
N ILE A 261 -7.77 7.49 23.42
CA ILE A 261 -8.81 8.38 22.90
C ILE A 261 -9.65 8.81 24.09
N ASP A 262 -9.47 10.04 24.56
CA ASP A 262 -10.08 10.52 25.80
C ASP A 262 -11.60 10.54 25.73
N THR A 263 -12.17 10.84 24.57
CA THR A 263 -13.63 10.84 24.35
C THR A 263 -14.29 9.47 24.55
N GLN A 264 -13.51 8.38 24.48
CA GLN A 264 -14.03 7.00 24.53
C GLN A 264 -13.41 6.13 25.63
N GLN A 265 -12.47 6.69 26.42
CA GLN A 265 -11.65 5.93 27.38
C GLN A 265 -11.06 4.63 26.79
N LYS A 266 -10.76 4.65 25.48
CA LYS A 266 -10.35 3.46 24.73
C LYS A 266 -8.88 3.56 24.36
N HIS A 267 -8.18 2.44 24.50
CA HIS A 267 -6.83 2.29 23.98
C HIS A 267 -6.87 1.61 22.61
N ILE A 268 -6.32 2.30 21.62
CA ILE A 268 -6.07 1.76 20.29
C ILE A 268 -4.57 1.63 20.06
N ILE A 269 -4.19 0.77 19.12
CA ILE A 269 -2.83 0.67 18.63
C ILE A 269 -2.83 1.19 17.20
N LYS A 270 -2.12 2.28 16.94
CA LYS A 270 -1.86 2.77 15.60
C LYS A 270 -0.67 1.99 15.04
N HIS A 271 -0.82 1.44 13.84
CA HIS A 271 0.24 0.70 13.14
C HIS A 271 0.95 1.53 12.08
N GLY A 272 0.26 2.51 11.51
CA GLY A 272 0.75 3.27 10.36
C GLY A 272 -0.37 3.97 9.62
N ILE A 273 -0.06 4.47 8.44
CA ILE A 273 -0.99 5.18 7.57
C ILE A 273 -0.82 4.73 6.12
N ILE A 274 -1.92 4.68 5.36
CA ILE A 274 -1.88 4.62 3.90
C ILE A 274 -2.13 6.02 3.36
N LYS A 275 -1.19 6.59 2.62
CA LYS A 275 -1.37 7.84 1.86
C LYS A 275 -1.61 7.51 0.40
N MET A 276 -2.63 8.06 -0.24
CA MET A 276 -2.88 7.79 -1.65
C MET A 276 -3.68 8.87 -2.35
N PHE A 277 -3.57 8.89 -3.67
CA PHE A 277 -4.41 9.70 -4.55
C PHE A 277 -5.66 8.94 -4.97
N ASP A 278 -6.78 9.64 -5.08
CA ASP A 278 -8.05 9.14 -5.60
C ASP A 278 -8.62 10.08 -6.66
N TRP A 279 -9.38 9.53 -7.60
CA TRP A 279 -9.93 10.23 -8.76
C TRP A 279 -11.43 10.53 -8.67
N LYS A 280 -12.11 10.04 -7.61
CA LYS A 280 -13.58 10.01 -7.53
C LYS A 280 -14.24 11.28 -8.08
N ASP A 281 -15.07 11.08 -9.11
CA ASP A 281 -15.80 12.16 -9.78
C ASP A 281 -16.81 12.78 -8.81
N ASN A 282 -16.82 14.11 -8.73
CA ASN A 282 -17.82 14.87 -7.97
C ASN A 282 -19.22 14.78 -8.61
N ASN A 283 -19.29 14.38 -9.89
CA ASN A 283 -20.49 14.45 -10.70
C ASN A 283 -21.21 13.11 -10.90
N SER A 284 -20.65 11.99 -10.42
CA SER A 284 -21.41 10.75 -10.43
C SER A 284 -22.49 10.81 -9.34
N GLN A 285 -23.73 11.00 -9.77
CA GLN A 285 -24.95 10.65 -9.02
C GLN A 285 -25.04 9.12 -8.81
N ASP A 286 -23.93 8.47 -8.47
CA ASP A 286 -23.97 7.08 -8.05
C ASP A 286 -24.53 7.06 -6.63
N ASP A 287 -25.73 6.49 -6.49
CA ASP A 287 -26.49 6.26 -5.24
C ASP A 287 -25.74 5.49 -4.14
N ASN A 288 -24.45 5.19 -4.36
CA ASN A 288 -23.57 4.59 -3.37
C ASN A 288 -22.91 5.71 -2.54
N ASN A 289 -23.46 5.97 -1.36
CA ASN A 289 -23.01 6.87 -0.27
C ASN A 289 -21.56 6.68 0.23
N ASN A 290 -20.66 6.11 -0.56
CA ASN A 290 -19.25 5.99 -0.20
C ASN A 290 -18.54 7.31 -0.48
N ASP A 291 -17.65 7.77 0.39
CA ASP A 291 -16.86 9.00 0.13
C ASP A 291 -15.67 8.76 -0.84
N VAL A 292 -15.40 7.50 -1.18
CA VAL A 292 -14.22 7.05 -1.93
C VAL A 292 -14.59 6.21 -3.16
N SER A 293 -13.67 6.07 -4.11
CA SER A 293 -13.84 5.17 -5.27
C SER A 293 -13.63 3.69 -4.90
N ASP A 294 -14.22 2.77 -5.67
CA ASP A 294 -13.94 1.34 -5.49
C ASP A 294 -12.49 0.99 -5.89
N ASP A 295 -11.91 1.70 -6.86
CA ASP A 295 -10.49 1.58 -7.22
C ASP A 295 -9.59 1.87 -6.01
N MET A 296 -9.91 2.93 -5.26
CA MET A 296 -9.20 3.26 -4.01
C MET A 296 -9.29 2.11 -3.01
N LEU A 297 -10.47 1.49 -2.85
CA LEU A 297 -10.67 0.35 -1.97
C LEU A 297 -9.86 -0.88 -2.41
N VAL A 298 -9.80 -1.16 -3.71
CA VAL A 298 -8.99 -2.25 -4.27
C VAL A 298 -7.51 -2.03 -3.96
N ILE A 299 -6.97 -0.83 -4.20
CA ILE A 299 -5.58 -0.50 -3.86
C ILE A 299 -5.34 -0.60 -2.35
N CYS A 300 -6.28 -0.16 -1.50
CA CYS A 300 -6.19 -0.35 -0.06
C CYS A 300 -6.12 -1.83 0.33
N CYS A 301 -6.95 -2.69 -0.26
CA CYS A 301 -6.88 -4.14 -0.05
C CYS A 301 -5.50 -4.72 -0.41
N ILE A 302 -4.92 -4.29 -1.52
CA ILE A 302 -3.57 -4.70 -1.95
C ILE A 302 -2.52 -4.31 -0.90
N MET A 303 -2.52 -3.06 -0.46
CA MET A 303 -1.57 -2.57 0.55
C MET A 303 -1.74 -3.30 1.89
N LEU A 304 -2.98 -3.58 2.30
CA LEU A 304 -3.28 -4.35 3.51
C LEU A 304 -2.77 -5.79 3.43
N VAL A 305 -2.93 -6.46 2.28
CA VAL A 305 -2.44 -7.84 2.06
C VAL A 305 -0.93 -7.89 2.20
N LEU A 306 -0.21 -6.98 1.53
CA LEU A 306 1.25 -6.97 1.55
C LEU A 306 1.80 -6.62 2.94
N ARG A 307 1.20 -5.64 3.62
CA ARG A 307 1.56 -5.30 5.01
C ARG A 307 1.36 -6.49 5.93
N GLU A 308 0.23 -7.19 5.83
CA GLU A 308 -0.08 -8.35 6.67
C GLU A 308 0.89 -9.50 6.42
N GLN A 309 1.33 -9.68 5.18
CA GLN A 309 2.35 -10.66 4.82
C GLN A 309 3.68 -10.40 5.51
N GLU A 310 4.19 -9.17 5.40
CA GLU A 310 5.42 -8.78 6.07
C GLU A 310 5.28 -8.96 7.59
N TYR A 311 4.18 -8.52 8.18
CA TYR A 311 3.91 -8.70 9.61
C TYR A 311 3.96 -10.18 10.06
N ARG A 312 3.46 -11.11 9.25
CA ARG A 312 3.51 -12.56 9.52
C ARG A 312 4.93 -13.13 9.42
N LYS A 313 5.76 -12.64 8.51
CA LYS A 313 7.18 -13.04 8.41
C LYS A 313 7.95 -12.66 9.67
N PHE A 314 7.72 -11.46 10.23
CA PHE A 314 8.43 -10.99 11.42
C PHE A 314 8.02 -11.70 12.71
N LYS A 315 6.73 -12.02 12.87
CA LYS A 315 6.24 -12.63 14.11
C LYS A 315 6.57 -14.11 14.28
N GLY A 316 7.27 -14.73 13.32
CA GLY A 316 7.59 -16.16 13.34
C GLY A 316 6.30 -16.98 13.26
N GLY A 317 5.71 -17.01 12.07
CA GLY A 317 4.61 -17.94 11.77
C GLY A 317 5.03 -19.40 11.84
#